data_AF-A0A8T6RK41-F1
#
_entry.id   AF-A0A8T6RK41-F1
#
_cell.length_a   1.000
_cell.length_b   1.000
_cell.length_c   1.000
_cell.angle_alpha   90.00
_cell.angle_beta   90.00
_cell.angle_gamma   90.00
#
_symmetry.space_group_name_H-M   'P 1'
#
loop_
_entity.id
_entity.type
_entity.pdbx_description
1 polymer ?
#
loop_
_entity_poly.entity_id
_entity_poly.type
_entity_poly.pdbx_seq_one_letter_code
_entity_poly.pdbx_strand_id
1 'polypeptide(L)'
;MLGYQRCEITEYHIYMHLAKTEKNDANRKVLEDIANAELKHYNFWKRYTGIDIKPNNRTINKYKFLSKLFGMTFSIKLMEKGEKNAQDNYDTLSKFIPDLREVIDDEINHENKLINLLDEERLKYVSSIVLGINDALVELTGALAGFTFALQIPGLIAITALITGIAAAMSMGASEYLSTKSEETDKNPLKASLYTGIAYIISVFLLVFPYFLISNVLIALTWAIGNSVLVILFFTYYISVAKDLNFKKRFLEMVLISLGIAAISFFIGFLINIFISI
;
A
#
# COMPACT_ATOMS: atom_id res chain seq x y z
N MET A 1 28.94 -6.23 -10.57
CA MET A 1 29.12 -7.69 -10.49
C MET A 1 28.93 -8.22 -9.07
N LEU A 2 29.78 -7.87 -8.08
CA LEU A 2 29.58 -8.34 -6.68
C LEU A 2 28.24 -7.91 -6.06
N GLY A 3 27.72 -6.73 -6.44
CA GLY A 3 26.39 -6.28 -6.05
C GLY A 3 25.28 -7.20 -6.59
N TYR A 4 25.32 -7.50 -7.89
CA TYR A 4 24.40 -8.44 -8.56
C TYR A 4 24.47 -9.80 -7.89
N GLN A 5 25.65 -10.40 -7.79
CA GLN A 5 25.83 -11.69 -7.11
C GLN A 5 25.22 -11.72 -5.69
N ARG A 6 25.38 -10.65 -4.90
CA ARG A 6 24.77 -10.58 -3.56
C ARG A 6 23.24 -10.48 -3.61
N CYS A 7 22.68 -9.80 -4.61
CA CYS A 7 21.23 -9.66 -4.81
C CYS A 7 20.62 -11.04 -5.04
N GLU A 8 21.12 -11.75 -6.04
CA GLU A 8 20.67 -13.07 -6.51
C GLU A 8 20.61 -14.11 -5.37
N ILE A 9 21.68 -14.22 -4.57
CA ILE A 9 21.69 -15.14 -3.43
C ILE A 9 20.75 -14.68 -2.29
N THR A 10 20.51 -13.38 -2.18
CA THR A 10 19.56 -12.83 -1.21
C THR A 10 18.13 -13.13 -1.64
N GLU A 11 17.80 -12.91 -2.92
CA GLU A 11 16.51 -13.23 -3.55
C GLU A 11 16.20 -14.71 -3.48
N TYR A 12 17.16 -15.60 -3.79
CA TYR A 12 17.05 -17.05 -3.58
C TYR A 12 16.50 -17.39 -2.19
N HIS A 13 17.08 -16.82 -1.13
CA HIS A 13 16.67 -17.11 0.23
C HIS A 13 15.30 -16.50 0.59
N ILE A 14 14.93 -15.38 -0.04
CA ILE A 14 13.61 -14.77 0.13
C ILE A 14 12.56 -15.64 -0.54
N TYR A 15 12.74 -16.00 -1.81
CA TYR A 15 11.83 -16.88 -2.54
C TYR A 15 11.66 -18.25 -1.89
N MET A 16 12.76 -18.86 -1.45
CA MET A 16 12.71 -20.14 -0.72
C MET A 16 11.95 -20.03 0.61
N HIS A 17 12.01 -18.88 1.29
CA HIS A 17 11.20 -18.67 2.49
C HIS A 17 9.72 -18.48 2.15
N LEU A 18 9.45 -17.67 1.14
CA LEU A 18 8.11 -17.39 0.64
C LEU A 18 7.41 -18.68 0.20
N ALA A 19 8.10 -19.55 -0.53
CA ALA A 19 7.63 -20.89 -0.92
C ALA A 19 7.26 -21.75 0.29
N LYS A 20 8.06 -21.74 1.37
CA LYS A 20 7.75 -22.52 2.59
C LYS A 20 6.50 -22.05 3.33
N THR A 21 6.13 -20.78 3.18
CA THR A 21 4.93 -20.21 3.79
C THR A 21 3.71 -20.28 2.89
N GLU A 22 3.89 -20.61 1.62
CA GLU A 22 2.82 -20.73 0.63
C GLU A 22 1.99 -21.99 0.85
N LYS A 23 0.66 -21.81 0.87
CA LYS A 23 -0.29 -22.90 1.11
C LYS A 23 -0.71 -23.59 -0.18
N ASN A 24 -0.74 -22.86 -1.30
CA ASN A 24 -1.09 -23.43 -2.60
C ASN A 24 0.13 -24.12 -3.21
N ASP A 25 0.03 -25.43 -3.44
CA ASP A 25 1.11 -26.24 -4.00
C ASP A 25 1.59 -25.75 -5.37
N ALA A 26 0.69 -25.25 -6.22
CA ALA A 26 1.05 -24.70 -7.52
C ALA A 26 1.89 -23.43 -7.36
N ASN A 27 1.47 -22.52 -6.47
CA ASN A 27 2.19 -21.28 -6.22
C ASN A 27 3.56 -21.55 -5.55
N ARG A 28 3.59 -22.49 -4.60
CA ARG A 28 4.83 -22.91 -3.95
C ARG A 28 5.85 -23.39 -4.97
N LYS A 29 5.43 -24.22 -5.94
CA LYS A 29 6.33 -24.75 -6.96
C LYS A 29 6.92 -23.65 -7.85
N VAL A 30 6.10 -22.67 -8.25
CA VAL A 30 6.60 -21.54 -9.05
C VAL A 30 7.64 -20.72 -8.26
N LEU A 31 7.41 -20.48 -6.97
CA LEU A 31 8.38 -19.77 -6.12
C LEU A 31 9.68 -20.56 -5.93
N GLU A 32 9.60 -21.89 -5.81
CA GLU A 32 10.78 -22.76 -5.77
C GLU A 32 11.54 -22.75 -7.10
N ASP A 33 10.83 -22.77 -8.23
CA ASP A 33 11.42 -22.70 -9.56
C ASP A 33 12.16 -21.37 -9.78
N ILE A 34 11.56 -20.24 -9.36
CA ILE A 34 12.19 -18.91 -9.40
C ILE A 34 13.41 -18.90 -8.49
N ALA A 35 13.29 -19.34 -7.22
CA ALA A 35 14.44 -19.42 -6.32
C ALA A 35 15.61 -20.21 -6.95
N ASN A 36 15.33 -21.35 -7.58
CA ASN A 36 16.38 -22.14 -8.20
C ASN A 36 17.02 -21.44 -9.41
N ALA A 37 16.31 -20.56 -10.10
CA ALA A 37 16.87 -19.73 -11.15
C ALA A 37 17.79 -18.62 -10.58
N GLU A 38 17.37 -17.91 -9.53
CA GLU A 38 18.22 -16.96 -8.78
C GLU A 38 19.54 -17.61 -8.33
N LEU A 39 19.48 -18.88 -7.90
CA LEU A 39 20.67 -19.62 -7.51
C LEU A 39 21.58 -19.93 -8.73
N LYS A 40 21.02 -20.17 -9.91
CA LYS A 40 21.81 -20.31 -11.15
C LYS A 40 22.46 -18.99 -11.53
N HIS A 41 21.75 -17.88 -11.41
CA HIS A 41 22.26 -16.53 -11.69
C HIS A 41 23.35 -16.12 -10.69
N TYR A 42 23.17 -16.44 -9.40
CA TYR A 42 24.24 -16.35 -8.40
C TYR A 42 25.52 -17.08 -8.84
N ASN A 43 25.37 -18.33 -9.29
CA ASN A 43 26.50 -19.14 -9.74
C ASN A 43 27.11 -18.60 -11.04
N PHE A 44 26.29 -18.04 -11.93
CA PHE A 44 26.76 -17.32 -13.11
C PHE A 44 27.69 -16.17 -12.71
N TRP A 45 27.24 -15.27 -11.82
CA TRP A 45 28.07 -14.17 -11.34
C TRP A 45 29.29 -14.62 -10.53
N LYS A 46 29.17 -15.72 -9.79
CA LYS A 46 30.29 -16.36 -9.07
C LYS A 46 31.40 -16.79 -10.02
N ARG A 47 31.08 -17.27 -11.23
CA ARG A 47 32.10 -17.63 -12.25
C ARG A 47 32.94 -16.43 -12.70
N TYR A 48 32.33 -15.26 -12.85
CA TYR A 48 33.04 -14.04 -13.27
C TYR A 48 33.75 -13.32 -12.12
N THR A 49 33.18 -13.35 -10.92
CA THR A 49 33.75 -12.67 -9.74
C THR A 49 34.83 -13.51 -9.04
N GLY A 50 34.77 -14.83 -9.16
CA GLY A 50 35.69 -15.76 -8.50
C GLY A 50 35.56 -15.84 -6.98
N ILE A 51 34.54 -15.18 -6.39
CA ILE A 51 34.38 -15.05 -4.93
C ILE A 51 33.01 -15.59 -4.53
N ASP A 52 32.93 -16.30 -3.41
CA ASP A 52 31.67 -16.70 -2.78
C ASP A 52 31.20 -15.60 -1.82
N ILE A 53 30.04 -14.99 -2.10
CA ILE A 53 29.51 -13.88 -1.31
C ILE A 53 28.30 -14.33 -0.50
N LYS A 54 28.27 -13.95 0.79
CA LYS A 54 27.15 -14.27 1.67
C LYS A 54 25.93 -13.38 1.36
N PRO A 55 24.71 -13.91 1.55
CA PRO A 55 23.48 -13.15 1.38
C PRO A 55 23.32 -12.03 2.41
N ASN A 56 22.47 -11.05 2.09
CA ASN A 56 22.15 -9.98 3.00
C ASN A 56 21.01 -10.36 3.94
N ASN A 57 21.37 -10.84 5.14
CA ASN A 57 20.40 -11.24 6.17
C ASN A 57 19.43 -10.12 6.60
N ARG A 58 19.83 -8.84 6.51
CA ARG A 58 18.93 -7.71 6.84
C ARG A 58 17.80 -7.60 5.82
N THR A 59 18.15 -7.70 4.54
CA THR A 59 17.18 -7.68 3.44
C THR A 59 16.25 -8.88 3.51
N ILE A 60 16.79 -10.08 3.77
CA ILE A 60 15.97 -11.29 3.96
C ILE A 60 14.94 -11.05 5.08
N ASN A 61 15.38 -10.63 6.25
CA ASN A 61 14.47 -10.41 7.39
C ASN A 61 13.44 -9.31 7.11
N LYS A 62 13.81 -8.25 6.37
CA LYS A 62 12.89 -7.21 5.91
C LYS A 62 11.77 -7.81 5.06
N TYR A 63 12.08 -8.57 4.01
CA TYR A 63 11.06 -9.13 3.12
C TYR A 63 10.21 -10.23 3.79
N LYS A 64 10.78 -10.99 4.73
CA LYS A 64 10.01 -11.91 5.59
C LYS A 64 8.98 -11.17 6.45
N PHE A 65 9.37 -10.02 7.00
CA PHE A 65 8.47 -9.20 7.80
C PHE A 65 7.39 -8.56 6.92
N LEU A 66 7.78 -8.00 5.77
CA LEU A 66 6.84 -7.39 4.82
C LEU A 66 5.83 -8.41 4.29
N SER A 67 6.25 -9.65 4.00
CA SER A 67 5.33 -10.67 3.47
C SER A 67 4.27 -11.05 4.49
N LYS A 68 4.64 -11.12 5.77
CA LYS A 68 3.70 -11.36 6.87
C LYS A 68 2.75 -10.19 7.11
N LEU A 69 3.25 -8.96 7.04
CA LEU A 69 2.47 -7.76 7.37
C LEU A 69 1.55 -7.35 6.20
N PHE A 70 2.13 -7.18 5.02
CA PHE A 70 1.49 -6.60 3.84
C PHE A 70 1.02 -7.63 2.80
N GLY A 71 1.43 -8.89 2.93
CA GLY A 71 1.15 -9.94 1.95
C GLY A 71 2.36 -10.25 1.06
N MET A 72 2.34 -11.42 0.46
CA MET A 72 3.43 -11.92 -0.37
C MET A 72 3.50 -11.13 -1.68
N THR A 73 2.36 -10.85 -2.31
CA THR A 73 2.29 -10.09 -3.57
C THR A 73 2.97 -8.73 -3.46
N PHE A 74 2.64 -7.96 -2.43
CA PHE A 74 3.29 -6.66 -2.21
C PHE A 74 4.80 -6.80 -2.01
N SER A 75 5.23 -7.84 -1.28
CA SER A 75 6.64 -8.06 -0.95
C SER A 75 7.47 -8.47 -2.16
N ILE A 76 6.92 -9.37 -3.00
CA ILE A 76 7.52 -9.76 -4.27
C ILE A 76 7.60 -8.54 -5.19
N LYS A 77 6.49 -7.84 -5.44
CA LYS A 77 6.49 -6.64 -6.30
C LYS A 77 7.47 -5.56 -5.83
N LEU A 78 7.61 -5.38 -4.51
CA LEU A 78 8.58 -4.45 -3.95
C LEU A 78 10.04 -4.89 -4.17
N MET A 79 10.30 -6.20 -4.19
CA MET A 79 11.61 -6.79 -4.44
C MET A 79 12.00 -6.63 -5.92
N GLU A 80 11.13 -7.08 -6.82
CA GLU A 80 11.29 -6.97 -8.29
C GLU A 80 11.52 -5.53 -8.74
N LYS A 81 10.79 -4.58 -8.15
CA LYS A 81 10.99 -3.15 -8.44
C LYS A 81 12.36 -2.66 -8.00
N GLY A 82 12.91 -3.21 -6.91
CA GLY A 82 14.26 -2.92 -6.45
C GLY A 82 15.32 -3.47 -7.40
N GLU A 83 15.10 -4.68 -7.88
CA GLU A 83 15.96 -5.37 -8.84
C GLU A 83 16.01 -4.65 -10.19
N LYS A 84 14.84 -4.33 -10.78
CA LYS A 84 14.74 -3.60 -12.04
C LYS A 84 15.54 -2.29 -12.05
N ASN A 85 15.46 -1.51 -10.96
CA ASN A 85 16.25 -0.29 -10.81
C ASN A 85 17.77 -0.54 -10.67
N ALA A 86 18.17 -1.72 -10.20
CA ALA A 86 19.58 -2.11 -10.10
C ALA A 86 20.12 -2.68 -11.43
N GLN A 87 19.22 -3.22 -12.27
CA GLN A 87 19.50 -3.84 -13.56
C GLN A 87 19.55 -2.88 -14.75
N ASP A 88 19.33 -1.57 -14.55
CA ASP A 88 19.42 -0.54 -15.62
C ASP A 88 20.74 -0.56 -16.42
N ASN A 89 21.80 -1.22 -15.90
CA ASN A 89 23.09 -1.38 -16.56
C ASN A 89 23.30 -2.73 -17.28
N TYR A 90 22.34 -3.66 -17.26
CA TYR A 90 22.44 -4.98 -17.90
C TYR A 90 22.63 -4.86 -19.42
N ASP A 91 21.97 -3.90 -20.06
CA ASP A 91 22.15 -3.61 -21.49
C ASP A 91 23.57 -3.16 -21.85
N THR A 92 24.25 -2.50 -20.92
CA THR A 92 25.65 -2.09 -21.11
C THR A 92 26.59 -3.26 -20.85
N LEU A 93 26.29 -4.08 -19.85
CA LEU A 93 27.09 -5.26 -19.48
C LEU A 93 26.96 -6.41 -20.50
N SER A 94 25.81 -6.58 -21.15
CA SER A 94 25.55 -7.64 -22.12
C SER A 94 26.40 -7.52 -23.39
N LYS A 95 26.93 -6.31 -23.68
CA LYS A 95 27.90 -6.08 -24.75
C LYS A 95 29.27 -6.70 -24.46
N PHE A 96 29.60 -6.89 -23.17
CA PHE A 96 30.87 -7.44 -22.72
C PHE A 96 30.76 -8.89 -22.24
N ILE A 97 29.55 -9.32 -21.85
CA ILE A 97 29.25 -10.67 -21.37
C ILE A 97 28.09 -11.23 -22.22
N PRO A 98 28.39 -11.99 -23.29
CA PRO A 98 27.36 -12.53 -24.19
C PRO A 98 26.32 -13.39 -23.45
N ASP A 99 26.79 -14.19 -22.50
CA ASP A 99 25.99 -15.11 -21.69
C ASP A 99 25.03 -14.39 -20.72
N LEU A 100 25.16 -13.06 -20.54
CA LEU A 100 24.26 -12.27 -19.69
C LEU A 100 22.84 -12.19 -20.29
N ARG A 101 22.69 -12.39 -21.61
CA ARG A 101 21.37 -12.37 -22.25
C ARG A 101 20.46 -13.48 -21.73
N GLU A 102 21.01 -14.66 -21.43
CA GLU A 102 20.22 -15.76 -20.85
C GLU A 102 19.66 -15.39 -19.47
N VAL A 103 20.43 -14.66 -18.65
CA VAL A 103 19.98 -14.16 -17.35
C VAL A 103 18.85 -13.14 -17.53
N ILE A 104 19.01 -12.19 -18.47
CA ILE A 104 17.99 -11.18 -18.77
C ILE A 104 16.68 -11.84 -19.24
N ASP A 105 16.78 -12.83 -20.12
CA ASP A 105 15.62 -13.57 -20.63
C ASP A 105 14.93 -14.40 -19.53
N ASP A 106 15.71 -14.98 -18.61
CA ASP A 106 15.19 -15.65 -17.42
C ASP A 106 14.43 -14.66 -16.51
N GLU A 107 14.94 -13.44 -16.28
CA GLU A 107 14.24 -12.43 -15.46
C GLU A 107 12.90 -11.99 -16.04
N ILE A 108 12.85 -11.80 -17.36
CA ILE A 108 11.58 -11.47 -18.03
C ILE A 108 10.56 -12.61 -17.83
N ASN A 109 11.03 -13.87 -17.87
CA ASN A 109 10.19 -15.02 -17.61
C ASN A 109 9.78 -15.14 -16.14
N HIS A 110 10.64 -14.73 -15.20
CA HIS A 110 10.32 -14.63 -13.77
C HIS A 110 9.18 -13.65 -13.53
N GLU A 111 9.28 -12.42 -14.05
CA GLU A 111 8.25 -11.39 -13.90
C GLU A 111 6.89 -11.89 -14.41
N ASN A 112 6.87 -12.58 -15.56
CA ASN A 112 5.65 -13.17 -16.13
C ASN A 112 5.05 -14.29 -15.26
N LYS A 113 5.89 -15.17 -14.70
CA LYS A 113 5.43 -16.21 -13.78
C LYS A 113 4.87 -15.61 -12.50
N LEU A 114 5.48 -14.56 -11.99
CA LEU A 114 5.03 -13.84 -10.81
C LEU A 114 3.65 -13.24 -11.03
N ILE A 115 3.37 -12.58 -12.16
CA ILE A 115 2.05 -11.99 -12.47
C ILE A 115 0.90 -13.00 -12.26
N ASN A 116 1.10 -14.26 -12.65
CA ASN A 116 0.11 -15.32 -12.51
C ASN A 116 -0.08 -15.84 -11.08
N LEU A 117 0.87 -15.57 -10.18
CA LEU A 117 0.81 -15.95 -8.77
C LEU A 117 0.05 -14.93 -7.90
N LEU A 118 -0.08 -13.68 -8.34
CA LEU A 118 -0.50 -12.56 -7.50
C LEU A 118 -2.02 -12.44 -7.29
N ASP A 119 -2.80 -13.48 -7.63
CA ASP A 119 -4.25 -13.53 -7.35
C ASP A 119 -4.52 -13.80 -5.87
N GLU A 120 -4.01 -12.92 -5.02
CA GLU A 120 -4.25 -12.94 -3.59
C GLU A 120 -5.65 -12.39 -3.27
N GLU A 121 -6.37 -13.09 -2.39
CA GLU A 121 -7.63 -12.62 -1.82
C GLU A 121 -7.51 -11.19 -1.24
N ARG A 122 -6.37 -10.85 -0.62
CA ARG A 122 -6.11 -9.48 -0.14
C ARG A 122 -6.07 -8.47 -1.27
N LEU A 123 -5.35 -8.75 -2.36
CA LEU A 123 -5.24 -7.85 -3.52
C LEU A 123 -6.61 -7.57 -4.14
N LYS A 124 -7.47 -8.60 -4.16
CA LYS A 124 -8.86 -8.51 -4.64
C LYS A 124 -9.67 -7.46 -3.88
N TYR A 125 -9.51 -7.38 -2.55
CA TYR A 125 -10.20 -6.43 -1.69
C TYR A 125 -9.43 -5.13 -1.44
N VAL A 126 -8.20 -4.95 -1.95
CA VAL A 126 -7.46 -3.68 -1.84
C VAL A 126 -8.29 -2.52 -2.37
N SER A 127 -9.05 -2.72 -3.45
CA SER A 127 -9.96 -1.70 -3.97
C SER A 127 -10.98 -1.21 -2.94
N SER A 128 -11.66 -2.14 -2.25
CA SER A 128 -12.66 -1.86 -1.21
C SER A 128 -12.04 -1.16 0.01
N ILE A 129 -10.85 -1.61 0.46
CA ILE A 129 -10.10 -0.96 1.55
C ILE A 129 -9.76 0.49 1.18
N VAL A 130 -9.20 0.68 -0.01
CA VAL A 130 -8.75 2.00 -0.47
C VAL A 130 -9.93 2.95 -0.65
N LEU A 131 -11.05 2.43 -1.14
CA LEU A 131 -12.29 3.19 -1.23
C LEU A 131 -12.71 3.71 0.15
N GLY A 132 -12.78 2.81 1.16
CA GLY A 132 -13.14 3.17 2.53
C GLY A 132 -12.22 4.20 3.17
N ILE A 133 -10.92 4.09 2.93
CA ILE A 133 -9.92 5.01 3.49
C ILE A 133 -10.02 6.37 2.80
N ASN A 134 -10.03 6.40 1.47
CA ASN A 134 -10.03 7.66 0.74
C ASN A 134 -11.28 8.49 1.04
N ASP A 135 -12.44 7.85 1.11
CA ASP A 135 -13.69 8.53 1.42
C ASP A 135 -13.69 9.08 2.85
N ALA A 136 -13.30 8.25 3.83
CA ALA A 136 -13.16 8.69 5.22
C ALA A 136 -12.19 9.86 5.37
N LEU A 137 -11.03 9.80 4.70
CA LEU A 137 -10.03 10.85 4.80
C LEU A 137 -10.51 12.15 4.17
N VAL A 138 -11.18 12.10 3.02
CA VAL A 138 -11.69 13.29 2.34
C VAL A 138 -12.86 13.90 3.12
N GLU A 139 -13.88 13.10 3.42
CA GLU A 139 -15.10 13.55 4.10
C GLU A 139 -14.81 14.04 5.52
N LEU A 140 -14.11 13.24 6.32
CA LEU A 140 -13.90 13.56 7.73
C LEU A 140 -12.87 14.67 7.92
N THR A 141 -11.86 14.81 7.04
CA THR A 141 -10.95 15.97 7.13
C THR A 141 -11.71 17.27 6.89
N GLY A 142 -12.64 17.30 5.93
CA GLY A 142 -13.49 18.46 5.70
C GLY A 142 -14.47 18.73 6.84
N ALA A 143 -15.12 17.68 7.36
CA ALA A 143 -16.01 17.79 8.51
C ALA A 143 -15.28 18.30 9.76
N LEU A 144 -14.11 17.72 10.09
CA LEU A 144 -13.29 18.14 11.22
C LEU A 144 -12.82 19.58 11.09
N ALA A 145 -12.44 20.04 9.89
CA ALA A 145 -12.09 21.44 9.66
C ALA A 145 -13.28 22.38 9.97
N GLY A 146 -14.48 22.03 9.50
CA GLY A 146 -15.71 22.76 9.79
C GLY A 146 -16.09 22.74 11.28
N PHE A 147 -16.08 21.56 11.91
CA PHE A 147 -16.39 21.37 13.33
C PHE A 147 -15.40 22.11 14.24
N THR A 148 -14.11 22.09 13.90
CA THR A 148 -13.07 22.85 14.62
C THR A 148 -13.44 24.31 14.70
N PHE A 149 -13.86 24.88 13.57
CA PHE A 149 -14.22 26.29 13.52
C PHE A 149 -15.54 26.58 14.24
N ALA A 150 -16.58 25.77 14.01
CA ALA A 150 -17.92 26.02 14.52
C ALA A 150 -18.07 25.72 16.03
N LEU A 151 -17.45 24.65 16.52
CA LEU A 151 -17.70 24.15 17.88
C LEU A 151 -16.65 24.62 18.88
N GLN A 152 -15.38 24.82 18.46
CA GLN A 152 -14.25 25.28 19.29
C GLN A 152 -13.97 24.47 20.59
N ILE A 153 -14.68 23.38 20.84
CA ILE A 153 -14.56 22.53 22.02
C ILE A 153 -14.07 21.14 21.56
N PRO A 154 -12.81 20.73 21.86
CA PRO A 154 -12.22 19.50 21.33
C PRO A 154 -13.05 18.25 21.58
N GLY A 155 -13.59 18.08 22.79
CA GLY A 155 -14.40 16.91 23.15
C GLY A 155 -15.71 16.84 22.36
N LEU A 156 -16.36 17.98 22.11
CA LEU A 156 -17.58 18.04 21.31
C LEU A 156 -17.28 17.74 19.84
N ILE A 157 -16.17 18.27 19.31
CA ILE A 157 -15.69 17.97 17.96
C ILE A 157 -15.43 16.46 17.82
N ALA A 158 -14.75 15.85 18.79
CA ALA A 158 -14.40 14.44 18.75
C ALA A 158 -15.64 13.53 18.77
N ILE A 159 -16.60 13.81 19.66
CA ILE A 159 -17.84 13.02 19.76
C ILE A 159 -18.67 13.16 18.49
N THR A 160 -18.85 14.38 17.98
CA THR A 160 -19.60 14.62 16.74
C THR A 160 -18.94 13.90 15.56
N ALA A 161 -17.62 14.05 15.40
CA ALA A 161 -16.87 13.39 14.33
C ALA A 161 -16.91 11.86 14.43
N LEU A 162 -16.88 11.31 15.64
CA LEU A 162 -16.95 9.86 15.84
C LEU A 162 -18.35 9.32 15.48
N ILE A 163 -19.41 10.00 15.91
CA ILE A 163 -20.79 9.59 15.59
C ILE A 163 -21.02 9.67 14.08
N THR A 164 -20.67 10.80 13.45
CA THR A 164 -20.80 11.00 12.00
C THR A 164 -19.95 10.00 11.23
N GLY A 165 -18.69 9.82 11.61
CA GLY A 165 -17.76 8.91 10.93
C GLY A 165 -18.15 7.44 11.04
N ILE A 166 -18.65 6.98 12.20
CA ILE A 166 -19.13 5.59 12.34
C ILE A 166 -20.40 5.38 11.51
N ALA A 167 -21.34 6.34 11.51
CA ALA A 167 -22.54 6.27 10.69
C ALA A 167 -22.20 6.23 9.19
N ALA A 168 -21.27 7.09 8.75
CA ALA A 168 -20.76 7.10 7.38
C ALA A 168 -20.08 5.76 7.01
N ALA A 169 -19.24 5.20 7.90
CA ALA A 169 -18.62 3.90 7.68
C ALA A 169 -19.64 2.77 7.48
N MET A 170 -20.72 2.75 8.29
CA MET A 170 -21.80 1.77 8.14
C MET A 170 -22.54 1.95 6.82
N SER A 171 -22.85 3.20 6.45
CA SER A 171 -23.48 3.53 5.17
C SER A 171 -22.61 3.09 3.99
N MET A 172 -21.31 3.39 4.03
CA MET A 172 -20.38 3.04 2.98
C MET A 172 -20.17 1.52 2.87
N GLY A 173 -20.08 0.82 4.00
CA GLY A 173 -20.04 -0.64 4.02
C GLY A 173 -21.31 -1.24 3.38
N ALA A 174 -22.49 -0.69 3.68
CA ALA A 174 -23.74 -1.13 3.05
C ALA A 174 -23.76 -0.85 1.53
N SER A 175 -23.27 0.32 1.10
CA SER A 175 -23.15 0.66 -0.31
C SER A 175 -22.21 -0.29 -1.06
N GLU A 176 -21.04 -0.61 -0.49
CA GLU A 176 -20.10 -1.58 -1.07
C GLU A 176 -20.70 -2.98 -1.17
N TYR A 177 -21.47 -3.41 -0.15
CA TYR A 177 -22.19 -4.68 -0.20
C TYR A 177 -23.15 -4.74 -1.38
N LEU A 178 -23.96 -3.69 -1.54
CA LEU A 178 -24.97 -3.61 -2.60
C LEU A 178 -24.31 -3.56 -3.99
N SER A 179 -23.30 -2.70 -4.18
CA SER A 179 -22.54 -2.59 -5.44
C SER A 179 -21.88 -3.94 -5.80
N THR A 180 -21.17 -4.56 -4.86
CA THR A 180 -20.50 -5.85 -5.11
C THR A 180 -21.50 -6.96 -5.41
N LYS A 181 -22.70 -6.93 -4.82
CA LYS A 181 -23.77 -7.90 -5.08
C LYS A 181 -24.44 -7.68 -6.44
N SER A 182 -24.52 -6.44 -6.91
CA SER A 182 -25.12 -6.09 -8.20
C SER A 182 -24.16 -6.26 -9.39
N GLU A 183 -22.86 -6.13 -9.15
CA GLU A 183 -21.83 -6.32 -10.17
C GLU A 183 -21.48 -7.79 -10.35
N GLU A 184 -21.25 -8.23 -11.58
CA GLU A 184 -20.67 -9.55 -11.86
C GLU A 184 -19.19 -9.56 -11.50
N THR A 185 -18.90 -9.73 -10.20
CA THR A 185 -17.53 -9.85 -9.70
C THR A 185 -17.35 -11.16 -8.93
N ASP A 186 -16.14 -11.71 -8.94
CA ASP A 186 -15.81 -12.86 -8.11
C ASP A 186 -15.66 -12.51 -6.61
N LYS A 187 -15.91 -11.27 -6.21
CA LYS A 187 -15.75 -10.82 -4.82
C LYS A 187 -16.94 -11.28 -3.99
N ASN A 188 -16.67 -11.82 -2.81
CA ASN A 188 -17.72 -12.00 -1.81
C ASN A 188 -18.21 -10.61 -1.31
N PRO A 189 -19.51 -10.26 -1.46
CA PRO A 189 -20.04 -8.95 -1.08
C PRO A 189 -19.90 -8.62 0.40
N LEU A 190 -20.09 -9.61 1.28
CA LEU A 190 -19.97 -9.43 2.73
C LEU A 190 -18.53 -9.08 3.12
N LYS A 191 -17.56 -9.76 2.52
CA LYS A 191 -16.14 -9.46 2.77
C LYS A 191 -15.76 -8.07 2.28
N ALA A 192 -16.19 -7.69 1.06
CA ALA A 192 -15.91 -6.35 0.50
C ALA A 192 -16.44 -5.25 1.42
N SER A 193 -17.71 -5.36 1.82
CA SER A 193 -18.37 -4.47 2.78
C SER A 193 -17.62 -4.34 4.10
N LEU A 194 -17.19 -5.47 4.68
CA LEU A 194 -16.46 -5.48 5.94
C LEU A 194 -15.09 -4.81 5.81
N TYR A 195 -14.37 -5.08 4.73
CA TYR A 195 -13.08 -4.42 4.47
C TYR A 195 -13.24 -2.91 4.34
N THR A 196 -14.23 -2.43 3.58
CA THR A 196 -14.53 -0.99 3.45
C THR A 196 -14.89 -0.37 4.79
N GLY A 197 -15.86 -0.96 5.52
CA GLY A 197 -16.33 -0.41 6.80
C GLY A 197 -15.24 -0.36 7.88
N ILE A 198 -14.45 -1.43 8.03
CA ILE A 198 -13.33 -1.45 8.99
C ILE A 198 -12.28 -0.40 8.62
N ALA A 199 -11.91 -0.31 7.33
CA ALA A 199 -10.90 0.64 6.89
C ALA A 199 -11.34 2.10 7.09
N TYR A 200 -12.64 2.37 6.90
CA TYR A 200 -13.25 3.66 7.21
C TYR A 200 -13.19 3.95 8.71
N ILE A 201 -13.65 3.02 9.57
CA ILE A 201 -13.65 3.18 11.03
C ILE A 201 -12.23 3.45 11.57
N ILE A 202 -11.23 2.71 11.09
CA ILE A 202 -9.83 2.93 11.48
C ILE A 202 -9.37 4.35 11.12
N SER A 203 -9.73 4.81 9.92
CA SER A 203 -9.43 6.17 9.46
C SER A 203 -10.09 7.23 10.35
N VAL A 204 -11.36 7.03 10.72
CA VAL A 204 -12.09 7.91 11.64
C VAL A 204 -11.37 8.03 12.97
N PHE A 205 -11.05 6.89 13.60
CA PHE A 205 -10.33 6.92 14.89
C PHE A 205 -8.99 7.63 14.78
N LEU A 206 -8.22 7.36 13.73
CA LEU A 206 -6.89 7.94 13.54
C LEU A 206 -6.95 9.47 13.34
N LEU A 207 -7.97 9.98 12.66
CA LEU A 207 -8.18 11.42 12.46
C LEU A 207 -8.75 12.13 13.68
N VAL A 208 -9.62 11.47 14.45
CA VAL A 208 -10.27 12.05 15.63
C VAL A 208 -9.35 11.99 16.86
N PHE A 209 -8.43 11.03 16.92
CA PHE A 209 -7.54 10.80 18.06
C PHE A 209 -6.85 12.07 18.64
N PRO A 210 -6.30 12.99 17.82
CA PRO A 210 -5.69 14.22 18.32
C PRO A 210 -6.61 15.09 19.20
N TYR A 211 -7.92 15.10 18.93
CA TYR A 211 -8.89 15.94 19.66
C TYR A 211 -9.19 15.42 21.08
N PHE A 212 -8.85 14.16 21.37
CA PHE A 212 -8.92 13.64 22.74
C PHE A 212 -7.70 14.04 23.58
N LEU A 213 -6.57 14.31 22.93
CA LEU A 213 -5.29 14.59 23.62
C LEU A 213 -4.98 16.08 23.74
N ILE A 214 -5.39 16.89 22.76
CA ILE A 214 -4.99 18.28 22.64
C ILE A 214 -6.16 19.22 22.91
N SER A 215 -5.99 20.12 23.86
CA SER A 215 -7.01 21.13 24.21
C SER A 215 -7.13 22.25 23.15
N ASN A 216 -6.05 22.55 22.43
CA ASN A 216 -6.06 23.54 21.35
C ASN A 216 -6.58 22.92 20.05
N VAL A 217 -7.77 23.36 19.62
CA VAL A 217 -8.48 22.82 18.45
C VAL A 217 -7.71 22.98 17.14
N LEU A 218 -6.93 24.06 16.96
CA LEU A 218 -6.17 24.29 15.73
C LEU A 218 -4.94 23.37 15.65
N ILE A 219 -4.30 23.09 16.79
CA ILE A 219 -3.19 22.13 16.85
C ILE A 219 -3.72 20.70 16.63
N ALA A 220 -4.87 20.36 17.23
CA ALA A 220 -5.53 19.08 17.01
C ALA A 220 -5.90 18.89 15.52
N LEU A 221 -6.46 19.91 14.88
CA LEU A 221 -6.78 19.89 13.45
C LEU A 221 -5.53 19.72 12.58
N THR A 222 -4.46 20.47 12.88
CA THR A 222 -3.19 20.36 12.13
C THR A 222 -2.62 18.95 12.22
N TRP A 223 -2.67 18.32 13.40
CA TRP A 223 -2.25 16.94 13.57
C TRP A 223 -3.17 15.97 12.82
N ALA A 224 -4.49 16.16 12.88
CA ALA A 224 -5.44 15.34 12.12
C ALA A 224 -5.18 15.41 10.60
N ILE A 225 -4.91 16.60 10.05
CA ILE A 225 -4.53 16.76 8.64
C ILE A 225 -3.20 16.06 8.34
N GLY A 226 -2.20 16.20 9.21
CA GLY A 226 -0.92 15.50 9.07
C GLY A 226 -1.10 13.97 9.05
N ASN A 227 -1.94 13.46 9.94
CA ASN A 227 -2.34 12.06 9.98
C ASN A 227 -3.02 11.63 8.67
N SER A 228 -3.96 12.43 8.13
CA SER A 228 -4.61 12.18 6.84
C SER A 228 -3.59 12.05 5.71
N VAL A 229 -2.67 13.02 5.58
CA VAL A 229 -1.61 13.00 4.55
C VAL A 229 -0.69 11.79 4.70
N LEU A 230 -0.33 11.39 5.92
CA LEU A 230 0.47 10.20 6.17
C LEU A 230 -0.23 8.91 5.75
N VAL A 231 -1.55 8.80 6.00
CA VAL A 231 -2.35 7.65 5.58
C VAL A 231 -2.44 7.62 4.05
N ILE A 232 -2.73 8.75 3.39
CA ILE A 232 -2.72 8.86 1.93
C ILE A 232 -1.36 8.44 1.39
N LEU A 233 -0.26 8.93 1.95
CA LEU A 233 1.10 8.59 1.53
C LEU A 233 1.33 7.08 1.58
N PHE A 234 1.03 6.46 2.72
CA PHE A 234 1.22 5.04 2.95
C PHE A 234 0.38 4.18 1.99
N PHE A 235 -0.93 4.46 1.87
CA PHE A 235 -1.81 3.66 1.00
C PHE A 235 -1.52 3.90 -0.48
N THR A 236 -1.21 5.13 -0.88
CA THR A 236 -0.79 5.39 -2.26
C THR A 236 0.45 4.60 -2.60
N TYR A 237 1.45 4.59 -1.72
CA TYR A 237 2.67 3.82 -1.91
C TYR A 237 2.37 2.33 -2.02
N TYR A 238 1.55 1.80 -1.10
CA TYR A 238 1.14 0.39 -1.11
C TYR A 238 0.51 -0.01 -2.46
N ILE A 239 -0.49 0.74 -2.93
CA ILE A 239 -1.17 0.41 -4.20
C ILE A 239 -0.24 0.61 -5.39
N SER A 240 0.60 1.65 -5.37
CA SER A 240 1.54 1.92 -6.47
C SER A 240 2.57 0.82 -6.64
N VAL A 241 2.97 0.16 -5.55
CA VAL A 241 3.83 -1.03 -5.61
C VAL A 241 3.00 -2.25 -6.01
N ALA A 242 1.83 -2.46 -5.40
CA ALA A 242 1.03 -3.65 -5.63
C ALA A 242 0.42 -3.73 -7.05
N LYS A 243 0.19 -2.59 -7.70
CA LYS A 243 -0.45 -2.48 -9.03
C LYS A 243 0.43 -1.83 -10.10
N ASP A 244 1.72 -1.60 -9.82
CA ASP A 244 2.67 -0.93 -10.72
C ASP A 244 2.18 0.44 -11.25
N LEU A 245 1.56 1.24 -10.38
CA LEU A 245 1.00 2.56 -10.73
C LEU A 245 1.95 3.70 -10.37
N ASN A 246 1.85 4.82 -11.10
CA ASN A 246 2.65 6.01 -10.83
C ASN A 246 2.29 6.64 -9.47
N PHE A 247 3.20 6.47 -8.50
CA PHE A 247 3.04 6.97 -7.13
C PHE A 247 2.89 8.48 -7.05
N LYS A 248 3.78 9.24 -7.69
CA LYS A 248 3.80 10.70 -7.56
C LYS A 248 2.50 11.32 -8.06
N LYS A 249 2.01 10.86 -9.21
CA LYS A 249 0.77 11.34 -9.81
C LYS A 249 -0.42 11.09 -8.88
N ARG A 250 -0.61 9.84 -8.44
CA ARG A 250 -1.72 9.46 -7.56
C ARG A 250 -1.69 10.12 -6.19
N PHE A 251 -0.49 10.26 -5.62
CA PHE A 251 -0.32 10.89 -4.31
C PHE A 251 -0.74 12.35 -4.38
N LEU A 252 -0.28 13.08 -5.40
CA LEU A 252 -0.65 14.48 -5.61
C LEU A 252 -2.15 14.61 -5.87
N GLU A 253 -2.74 13.76 -6.71
CA GLU A 253 -4.19 13.76 -6.96
C GLU A 253 -4.99 13.61 -5.65
N MET A 254 -4.67 12.60 -4.82
CA MET A 254 -5.42 12.36 -3.58
C MET A 254 -5.22 13.46 -2.53
N VAL A 255 -3.99 13.95 -2.36
CA VAL A 255 -3.72 15.05 -1.41
C VAL A 255 -4.42 16.33 -1.86
N LEU A 256 -4.39 16.67 -3.15
CA LEU A 256 -5.04 17.88 -3.67
C LEU A 256 -6.57 17.81 -3.52
N ILE A 257 -7.18 16.65 -3.80
CA ILE A 257 -8.62 16.45 -3.61
C ILE A 257 -8.98 16.57 -2.13
N SER A 258 -8.25 15.87 -1.24
CA SER A 258 -8.53 15.88 0.21
C SER A 258 -8.36 17.26 0.83
N LEU A 259 -7.23 17.94 0.58
CA LEU A 259 -6.98 19.28 1.11
C LEU A 259 -7.89 20.33 0.45
N GLY A 260 -8.21 20.18 -0.83
CA GLY A 260 -9.14 21.06 -1.54
C GLY A 260 -10.54 20.99 -0.95
N ILE A 261 -11.07 19.78 -0.70
CA ILE A 261 -12.35 19.58 -0.05
C ILE A 261 -12.32 20.12 1.39
N ALA A 262 -11.25 19.87 2.13
CA ALA A 262 -11.10 20.39 3.49
C ALA A 262 -11.13 21.93 3.54
N ALA A 263 -10.46 22.60 2.60
CA ALA A 263 -10.47 24.06 2.50
C ALA A 263 -11.87 24.60 2.16
N ILE A 264 -12.60 23.95 1.24
CA ILE A 264 -13.97 24.32 0.89
C ILE A 264 -14.91 24.12 2.09
N SER A 265 -14.84 22.96 2.76
CA SER A 265 -15.65 22.68 3.95
C SER A 265 -15.36 23.65 5.09
N PHE A 266 -14.10 24.02 5.28
CA PHE A 266 -13.71 25.08 6.22
C PHE A 266 -14.39 26.41 5.89
N PHE A 267 -14.36 26.82 4.62
CA PHE A 267 -15.00 28.07 4.17
C PHE A 267 -16.52 28.02 4.32
N ILE A 268 -17.16 26.89 4.02
CA ILE A 268 -18.59 26.69 4.26
C ILE A 268 -18.91 26.80 5.75
N GLY A 269 -18.14 26.15 6.62
CA GLY A 269 -18.29 26.25 8.07
C GLY A 269 -18.15 27.69 8.57
N PHE A 270 -17.21 28.45 8.00
CA PHE A 270 -17.04 29.87 8.28
C PHE A 270 -18.27 30.71 7.89
N LEU A 271 -18.79 30.52 6.68
CA LEU A 271 -20.00 31.22 6.22
C LEU A 271 -21.21 30.89 7.09
N ILE A 272 -21.43 29.60 7.39
CA ILE A 272 -22.54 29.15 8.23
C ILE A 272 -22.47 29.81 9.61
N ASN A 273 -21.29 29.90 10.22
CA ASN A 273 -21.13 30.55 11.52
C ASN A 273 -21.54 32.03 11.48
N ILE A 274 -21.16 32.76 10.43
CA ILE A 274 -21.55 34.16 10.25
C ILE A 274 -23.08 34.29 10.10
N PHE A 275 -23.70 33.47 9.27
CA PHE A 275 -25.13 33.61 8.94
C PHE A 275 -26.07 33.07 10.03
N ILE A 276 -25.70 32.00 10.74
CA ILE A 276 -26.56 31.36 11.73
C ILE A 276 -26.44 32.02 13.11
N SER A 277 -25.32 32.71 13.42
CA SER A 277 -25.11 33.54 14.62
C SER A 277 -25.97 33.13 15.83
N ILE A 278 -25.62 31.99 16.45
CA ILE A 278 -25.87 31.69 17.87
C ILE A 278 -24.60 32.06 18.62
#